data_AF-A0AB39LZW6-F1
#
_entry.id   AF-A0AB39LZW6-F1
#
_cell.length_a   1.000
_cell.length_b   1.000
_cell.length_c   1.000
_cell.angle_alpha   90.00
_cell.angle_beta   90.00
_cell.angle_gamma   90.00
#
_symmetry.space_group_name_H-M   'P 1'
#
loop_
_entity.id
_entity.type
_entity.pdbx_description
1 polymer ?
#
loop_
_entity_poly.entity_id
_entity_poly.type
_entity_poly.pdbx_seq_one_letter_code
_entity_poly.pdbx_strand_id
1 'polypeptide(L)'
;MSQPLPQLPKPEFVLIRVEAPSEAPAQIAIDLGETGIPAGLIGYEYRPLSKPVFLAGIGERGLIAFATSGLFGRIAVDVATGHVVQIPTIDSARARHVNSDLGSFSQCVAAVIARFPFYTDDDEDRYEEVAEELRDFISDIDKTALADNGFWETFCDDVAIGDYADWDA
;
A
#
# COMPACT_ATOMS: atom_id res chain seq x y z
N MET A 1 3.83 -2.00 -29.87
CA MET A 1 4.47 -3.11 -29.15
C MET A 1 4.94 -2.56 -27.82
N SER A 2 4.18 -2.80 -26.75
CA SER A 2 4.59 -2.43 -25.40
C SER A 2 5.70 -3.38 -24.97
N GLN A 3 6.83 -2.85 -24.48
CA GLN A 3 7.82 -3.71 -23.84
C GLN A 3 7.15 -4.40 -22.65
N PRO A 4 7.37 -5.71 -22.44
CA PRO A 4 6.93 -6.36 -21.21
C PRO A 4 7.56 -5.62 -20.03
N LEU A 5 6.75 -5.35 -19.01
CA LEU A 5 7.25 -4.78 -17.76
C LEU A 5 8.34 -5.73 -17.23
N PRO A 6 9.45 -5.21 -16.68
CA PRO A 6 10.48 -6.06 -16.10
C PRO A 6 9.85 -6.95 -15.02
N GLN A 7 10.24 -8.23 -15.01
CA GLN A 7 9.86 -9.16 -13.95
C GLN A 7 10.29 -8.57 -12.61
N LEU A 8 9.35 -8.49 -11.69
CA LEU A 8 9.60 -7.98 -10.35
C LEU A 8 10.24 -9.09 -9.51
N PRO A 9 11.18 -8.74 -8.62
CA PRO A 9 11.75 -9.72 -7.70
C PRO A 9 10.64 -10.30 -6.81
N LYS A 10 10.85 -11.51 -6.29
CA LYS A 10 9.94 -12.09 -5.29
C LYS A 10 9.71 -11.07 -4.16
N PRO A 11 8.45 -10.85 -3.75
CA PRO A 11 8.15 -9.87 -2.73
C PRO A 11 8.82 -10.28 -1.42
N GLU A 12 9.58 -9.36 -0.84
CA GLU A 12 10.22 -9.53 0.47
C GLU A 12 9.78 -8.37 1.36
N PHE A 13 9.31 -8.70 2.56
CA PHE A 13 8.93 -7.67 3.51
C PHE A 13 10.18 -7.11 4.19
N VAL A 14 10.50 -5.86 3.84
CA VAL A 14 11.59 -5.09 4.45
C VAL A 14 11.03 -3.72 4.84
N LEU A 15 11.38 -3.25 6.04
CA LEU A 15 11.11 -1.87 6.45
C LEU A 15 12.31 -0.97 6.16
N ILE A 16 12.03 0.18 5.57
CA ILE A 16 13.01 1.26 5.37
C ILE A 16 12.60 2.46 6.21
N ARG A 17 13.61 3.10 6.81
CA ARG A 17 13.42 4.35 7.55
C ARG A 17 13.59 5.49 6.58
N VAL A 18 12.70 6.47 6.65
CA VAL A 18 12.74 7.63 5.78
C VAL A 18 12.73 8.91 6.60
N GLU A 19 13.57 9.85 6.20
CA GLU A 19 13.58 11.18 6.80
C GLU A 19 12.35 11.95 6.33
N ALA A 20 11.55 12.42 7.28
CA ALA A 20 10.37 13.21 6.98
C ALA A 20 10.77 14.62 6.48
N PRO A 21 9.94 15.25 5.63
CA PRO A 21 10.18 16.64 5.21
C PRO A 21 10.13 17.58 6.43
N SER A 22 10.79 18.73 6.34
CA SER A 22 10.86 19.72 7.43
C SER A 22 9.50 20.23 7.91
N GLU A 23 8.49 20.13 7.05
CA GLU A 23 7.10 20.51 7.26
C GLU A 23 6.31 19.47 8.09
N ALA A 24 6.88 18.28 8.28
CA ALA A 24 6.24 17.22 9.04
C ALA A 24 6.11 17.57 10.53
N PRO A 25 4.96 17.33 11.17
CA PRO A 25 4.88 17.36 12.63
C PRO A 25 5.80 16.30 13.25
N ALA A 26 6.26 16.59 14.46
CA ALA A 26 7.22 15.74 15.17
C ALA A 26 6.77 14.28 15.28
N GLN A 27 5.49 14.01 15.55
CA GLN A 27 5.01 12.64 15.68
C GLN A 27 5.10 11.87 14.35
N ILE A 28 4.70 12.48 13.24
CA ILE A 28 4.79 11.82 11.92
C ILE A 28 6.24 11.62 11.50
N ALA A 29 7.12 12.57 11.85
CA ALA A 29 8.55 12.41 11.63
C ALA A 29 9.14 11.24 12.44
N ILE A 30 8.70 11.06 13.69
CA ILE A 30 9.04 9.91 14.52
C ILE A 30 8.52 8.63 13.89
N ASP A 31 7.25 8.58 13.48
CA ASP A 31 6.64 7.37 12.90
C ASP A 31 7.39 6.94 11.63
N LEU A 32 7.70 7.87 10.72
CA LEU A 32 8.46 7.60 9.49
C LEU A 32 9.92 7.18 9.77
N GLY A 33 10.53 7.71 10.85
CA GLY A 33 11.92 7.44 11.22
C GLY A 33 12.13 6.19 12.07
N GLU A 34 11.18 5.83 12.91
CA GLU A 34 11.28 4.71 13.85
C GLU A 34 10.50 3.47 13.37
N THR A 35 9.21 3.63 13.05
CA THR A 35 8.37 2.55 12.49
C THR A 35 8.82 2.21 11.07
N GLY A 36 9.14 3.25 10.28
CA GLY A 36 9.52 3.08 8.88
C GLY A 36 8.34 2.78 7.96
N ILE A 37 8.64 2.55 6.68
CA ILE A 37 7.68 2.21 5.64
C ILE A 37 8.11 0.90 4.96
N PRO A 38 7.18 0.10 4.39
CA PRO A 38 7.55 -1.05 3.58
C PRO A 38 8.41 -0.62 2.39
N ALA A 39 9.44 -1.42 2.06
CA ALA A 39 10.33 -1.22 0.91
C ALA A 39 9.66 -1.55 -0.42
N GLY A 40 8.54 -2.27 -0.38
CA GLY A 40 7.75 -2.67 -1.53
C GLY A 40 6.47 -3.38 -1.10
N LEU A 41 5.61 -3.63 -2.08
CA LEU A 41 4.47 -4.55 -2.03
C LEU A 41 4.56 -5.46 -3.25
N ILE A 42 3.62 -6.38 -3.37
CA ILE A 42 3.45 -7.21 -4.56
C ILE A 42 3.04 -6.30 -5.74
N GLY A 43 3.65 -6.54 -6.90
CA GLY A 43 3.37 -5.80 -8.12
C GLY A 43 3.88 -4.36 -8.15
N TYR A 44 3.16 -3.53 -8.90
CA TYR A 44 3.42 -2.10 -9.05
C TYR A 44 2.50 -1.25 -8.16
N GLU A 45 1.72 -1.89 -7.28
CA GLU A 45 0.69 -1.25 -6.46
C GLU A 45 1.22 -0.26 -5.43
N TYR A 46 2.45 -0.48 -4.98
CA TYR A 46 3.12 0.39 -4.03
C TYR A 46 4.63 0.42 -4.29
N ARG A 47 5.21 1.62 -4.36
CA ARG A 47 6.67 1.81 -4.45
C ARG A 47 7.11 3.00 -3.61
N PRO A 48 8.04 2.83 -2.67
CA PRO A 48 8.55 3.94 -1.86
C PRO A 48 9.12 5.06 -2.71
N LEU A 49 8.89 6.30 -2.28
CA LEU A 49 9.62 7.45 -2.78
C LEU A 49 11.03 7.45 -2.19
N SER A 50 12.01 7.91 -2.97
CA SER A 50 13.37 8.12 -2.46
C SER A 50 13.44 9.16 -1.35
N LYS A 51 12.48 10.10 -1.33
CA LYS A 51 12.25 11.08 -0.28
C LYS A 51 10.75 11.34 -0.13
N PRO A 52 10.20 11.29 1.09
CA PRO A 52 8.83 11.73 1.32
C PRO A 52 8.63 13.21 0.97
N VAL A 53 7.42 13.56 0.53
CA VAL A 53 7.08 14.89 0.04
C VAL A 53 5.86 15.41 0.77
N PHE A 54 5.92 16.64 1.27
CA PHE A 54 4.77 17.33 1.83
C PHE A 54 3.88 17.88 0.70
N LEU A 55 2.60 17.54 0.75
CA LEU A 55 1.57 17.96 -0.21
C LEU A 55 0.60 18.90 0.50
N ALA A 56 0.77 20.20 0.26
CA ALA A 56 -0.16 21.22 0.73
C ALA A 56 -1.46 21.20 -0.10
N GLY A 57 -2.58 21.56 0.52
CA GLY A 57 -3.86 21.75 -0.18
C GLY A 57 -4.72 20.49 -0.38
N ILE A 58 -4.26 19.33 0.13
CA ILE A 58 -5.06 18.11 0.24
C ILE A 58 -5.16 17.74 1.73
N GLY A 59 -6.35 17.42 2.21
CA GLY A 59 -6.61 17.27 3.64
C GLY A 59 -6.60 18.60 4.39
N GLU A 60 -6.93 18.59 5.69
CA GLU A 60 -7.03 19.82 6.49
C GLU A 60 -5.65 20.44 6.75
N ARG A 61 -4.64 19.59 6.99
CA ARG A 61 -3.28 20.01 7.36
C ARG A 61 -2.20 19.62 6.36
N GLY A 62 -2.60 19.18 5.17
CA GLY A 62 -1.70 18.59 4.18
C GLY A 62 -1.47 17.10 4.40
N LEU A 63 -0.75 16.50 3.48
CA LEU A 63 -0.38 15.08 3.50
C LEU A 63 1.14 14.93 3.37
N ILE A 64 1.70 13.85 3.89
CA ILE A 64 3.10 13.46 3.63
C ILE A 64 3.11 12.21 2.77
N ALA A 65 3.30 12.38 1.47
CA ALA A 65 3.42 11.27 0.53
C ALA A 65 4.76 10.57 0.71
N PHE A 66 4.74 9.25 0.87
CA PHE A 66 5.95 8.43 1.07
C PHE A 66 6.09 7.31 0.04
N ALA A 67 5.06 7.05 -0.78
CA ALA A 67 5.12 6.08 -1.86
C ALA A 67 4.26 6.49 -3.07
N THR A 68 4.55 5.92 -4.23
CA THR A 68 3.64 5.89 -5.38
C THR A 68 2.68 4.71 -5.25
N SER A 69 1.47 4.86 -5.79
CA SER A 69 0.52 3.76 -5.93
C SER A 69 0.02 3.69 -7.37
N GLY A 70 0.13 2.51 -7.98
CA GLY A 70 -0.08 2.35 -9.42
C GLY A 70 0.74 3.34 -10.26
N LEU A 71 0.19 3.74 -11.42
CA LEU A 71 0.88 4.64 -12.36
C LEU A 71 0.88 6.12 -11.93
N PHE A 72 -0.18 6.57 -11.27
CA PHE A 72 -0.42 8.01 -11.04
C PHE A 72 -0.70 8.37 -9.59
N GLY A 73 -0.87 7.38 -8.71
CA GLY A 73 -1.28 7.60 -7.34
C GLY A 73 -0.11 7.84 -6.39
N ARG A 74 -0.47 8.16 -5.15
CA ARG A 74 0.44 8.29 -4.00
C ARG A 74 -0.18 7.63 -2.78
N ILE A 75 0.66 7.04 -1.93
CA ILE A 75 0.32 6.72 -0.55
C ILE A 75 0.97 7.77 0.36
N ALA A 76 0.20 8.27 1.32
CA ALA A 76 0.58 9.34 2.20
C ALA A 76 0.07 9.15 3.62
N VAL A 77 0.65 9.86 4.58
CA VAL A 77 0.07 10.06 5.92
C VAL A 77 -0.70 11.37 5.93
N ASP A 78 -1.95 11.36 6.39
CA ASP A 78 -2.71 12.58 6.66
C ASP A 78 -2.18 13.26 7.93
N VAL A 79 -1.77 14.52 7.80
CA VAL A 79 -1.13 15.27 8.88
C VAL A 79 -2.09 15.57 10.04
N ALA A 80 -3.38 15.65 9.79
CA ALA A 80 -4.38 15.94 10.81
C ALA A 80 -4.73 14.71 11.65
N THR A 81 -4.78 13.52 11.04
CA THR A 81 -5.29 12.31 11.68
C THR A 81 -4.22 11.24 11.95
N GLY A 82 -3.10 11.28 11.24
CA GLY A 82 -2.10 10.20 11.25
C GLY A 82 -2.49 8.98 10.42
N HIS A 83 -3.64 9.01 9.76
CA HIS A 83 -4.10 7.89 8.93
C HIS A 83 -3.25 7.76 7.66
N VAL A 84 -3.08 6.53 7.19
CA VAL A 84 -2.53 6.28 5.86
C VAL A 84 -3.66 6.42 4.85
N VAL A 85 -3.39 7.16 3.78
CA VAL A 85 -4.35 7.50 2.74
C VAL A 85 -3.75 7.33 1.35
N GLN A 86 -4.61 7.05 0.37
CA GLN A 86 -4.26 6.99 -1.05
C GLN A 86 -4.79 8.25 -1.75
N ILE A 87 -3.93 8.89 -2.53
CA ILE A 87 -4.31 9.89 -3.52
C ILE A 87 -4.37 9.15 -4.87
N PRO A 88 -5.55 8.92 -5.47
CA PRO A 88 -5.66 8.06 -6.65
C PRO A 88 -4.92 8.60 -7.88
N THR A 89 -4.88 9.92 -8.04
CA THR A 89 -4.19 10.61 -9.14
C THR A 89 -3.58 11.93 -8.65
N ILE A 90 -2.55 12.43 -9.34
CA ILE A 90 -1.82 13.66 -8.98
C ILE A 90 -2.77 14.88 -8.84
N ASP A 91 -3.83 14.95 -9.63
CA ASP A 91 -4.78 16.06 -9.64
C ASP A 91 -5.97 15.85 -8.68
N SER A 92 -6.01 14.76 -7.93
CA SER A 92 -7.13 14.46 -7.02
C SER A 92 -7.12 15.44 -5.84
N ALA A 93 -8.22 16.18 -5.68
CA ALA A 93 -8.44 17.02 -4.50
C ALA A 93 -8.81 16.22 -3.23
N ARG A 94 -8.94 14.89 -3.33
CA ARG A 94 -9.34 14.03 -2.22
C ARG A 94 -8.40 12.84 -2.09
N ALA A 95 -8.09 12.50 -0.85
CA ALA A 95 -7.47 11.25 -0.48
C ALA A 95 -8.56 10.25 -0.01
N ARG A 96 -8.28 8.96 -0.17
CA ARG A 96 -9.11 7.84 0.29
C ARG A 96 -8.39 7.15 1.44
N HIS A 97 -9.15 6.66 2.41
CA HIS A 97 -8.59 5.91 3.53
C HIS A 97 -7.88 4.64 3.05
N VAL A 98 -6.78 4.28 3.73
CA VAL A 98 -6.03 3.04 3.48
C VAL A 98 -5.84 2.28 4.79
N ASN A 99 -5.32 2.94 5.83
CA ASN A 99 -5.18 2.37 7.17
C ASN A 99 -5.29 3.44 8.25
N SER A 100 -5.63 3.03 9.47
CA SER A 100 -5.70 3.88 10.66
C SER A 100 -4.38 4.56 10.99
N ASP A 101 -3.26 3.91 10.69
CA ASP A 101 -1.92 4.39 11.00
C ASP A 101 -0.85 3.64 10.21
N LEU A 102 0.39 4.13 10.30
CA LEU A 102 1.54 3.59 9.54
C LEU A 102 1.96 2.19 10.00
N GLY A 103 1.80 1.87 11.28
CA GLY A 103 2.11 0.55 11.83
C GLY A 103 1.17 -0.51 11.28
N SER A 104 -0.13 -0.22 11.33
CA SER A 104 -1.19 -1.05 10.77
C SER A 104 -0.99 -1.28 9.26
N PHE A 105 -0.70 -0.22 8.49
CA PHE A 105 -0.35 -0.36 7.07
C PHE A 105 0.83 -1.30 6.84
N SER A 106 1.90 -1.15 7.62
CA SER A 106 3.09 -1.98 7.49
C SER A 106 2.83 -3.45 7.83
N GLN A 107 1.99 -3.71 8.84
CA GLN A 107 1.57 -5.05 9.21
C GLN A 107 0.69 -5.70 8.14
N CYS A 108 -0.25 -4.96 7.54
CA CYS A 108 -1.04 -5.46 6.40
C CYS A 108 -0.14 -5.85 5.23
N VAL A 109 0.82 -5.00 4.86
CA VAL A 109 1.79 -5.31 3.80
C VAL A 109 2.61 -6.56 4.14
N ALA A 110 3.06 -6.71 5.39
CA ALA A 110 3.78 -7.91 5.82
C ALA A 110 2.93 -9.18 5.71
N ALA A 111 1.66 -9.13 6.12
CA ALA A 111 0.75 -10.27 6.05
C ALA A 111 0.47 -10.68 4.60
N VAL A 112 0.23 -9.71 3.72
CA VAL A 112 0.01 -9.93 2.29
C VAL A 112 1.24 -10.55 1.63
N ILE A 113 2.44 -10.02 1.90
CA ILE A 113 3.68 -10.60 1.37
C ILE A 113 3.93 -12.01 1.92
N ALA A 114 3.65 -12.25 3.21
CA ALA A 114 3.83 -13.57 3.82
C ALA A 114 2.92 -14.64 3.22
N ARG A 115 1.77 -14.25 2.65
CA ARG A 115 0.84 -15.14 1.96
C ARG A 115 1.26 -15.46 0.52
N PHE A 116 2.23 -14.76 -0.04
CA PHE A 116 2.72 -14.97 -1.39
C PHE A 116 3.58 -16.26 -1.50
N PRO A 117 3.49 -17.06 -2.59
CA PRO A 117 2.63 -16.87 -3.76
C PRO A 117 1.16 -17.08 -3.44
N PHE A 118 0.29 -16.31 -4.10
CA PHE A 118 -1.15 -16.38 -3.85
C PHE A 118 -1.76 -17.67 -4.38
N TYR A 119 -1.26 -18.15 -5.50
CA TYR A 119 -1.79 -19.30 -6.21
C TYR A 119 -0.74 -20.38 -6.34
N THR A 120 -1.17 -21.62 -6.30
CA THR A 120 -0.40 -22.80 -6.70
C THR A 120 -0.95 -23.35 -8.01
N ASP A 121 -0.20 -24.22 -8.70
CA ASP A 121 -0.58 -24.78 -10.01
C ASP A 121 -1.96 -25.50 -10.03
N ASP A 122 -2.52 -25.83 -8.86
CA ASP A 122 -3.83 -26.47 -8.70
C ASP A 122 -4.98 -25.47 -8.33
N ASP A 123 -4.70 -24.16 -8.23
CA ASP A 123 -5.62 -23.16 -7.64
C ASP A 123 -6.41 -22.32 -8.66
N GLU A 124 -6.48 -22.67 -9.96
CA GLU A 124 -7.22 -21.87 -10.97
C GLU A 124 -8.69 -21.60 -10.57
N ASP A 125 -9.31 -22.48 -9.78
CA ASP A 125 -10.69 -22.33 -9.28
C ASP A 125 -10.79 -21.66 -7.90
N ARG A 126 -9.68 -21.24 -7.28
CA ARG A 126 -9.60 -20.83 -5.85
C ARG A 126 -9.16 -19.39 -5.61
N TYR A 127 -9.08 -18.57 -6.65
CA TYR A 127 -8.64 -17.18 -6.55
C TYR A 127 -9.49 -16.35 -5.57
N GLU A 128 -10.80 -16.55 -5.57
CA GLU A 128 -11.72 -15.89 -4.65
C GLU A 128 -11.44 -16.28 -3.19
N GLU A 129 -11.18 -17.56 -2.90
CA GLU A 129 -10.86 -18.03 -1.54
C GLU A 129 -9.60 -17.37 -1.00
N VAL A 130 -8.58 -17.18 -1.87
CA VAL A 130 -7.34 -16.50 -1.49
C VAL A 130 -7.58 -15.01 -1.23
N ALA A 131 -8.41 -14.37 -2.04
CA ALA A 131 -8.78 -12.97 -1.82
C ALA A 131 -9.58 -12.78 -0.51
N GLU A 132 -10.50 -13.68 -0.20
CA GLU A 132 -11.22 -13.70 1.08
C GLU A 132 -10.27 -13.87 2.28
N GLU A 133 -9.30 -14.78 2.19
CA GLU A 133 -8.27 -14.98 3.23
C GLU A 133 -7.45 -13.70 3.46
N LEU A 134 -7.07 -13.00 2.38
CA LEU A 134 -6.35 -11.72 2.50
C LEU A 134 -7.21 -10.61 3.13
N ARG A 135 -8.50 -10.54 2.78
CA ARG A 135 -9.45 -9.60 3.41
C ARG A 135 -9.55 -9.83 4.92
N ASP A 136 -9.57 -11.09 5.34
CA ASP A 136 -9.59 -11.47 6.76
C ASP A 136 -8.30 -11.02 7.46
N PHE A 137 -7.12 -11.32 6.89
CA PHE A 137 -5.83 -10.87 7.46
C PHE A 137 -5.75 -9.35 7.57
N ILE A 138 -6.16 -8.63 6.54
CA ILE A 138 -6.14 -7.16 6.51
C ILE A 138 -7.11 -6.59 7.56
N SER A 139 -8.31 -7.14 7.67
CA SER A 139 -9.34 -6.67 8.62
C SER A 139 -9.00 -6.99 10.08
N ASP A 140 -8.31 -8.10 10.34
CA ASP A 140 -7.84 -8.47 11.68
C ASP A 140 -6.77 -7.51 12.18
N ILE A 141 -5.92 -7.00 11.28
CA ILE A 141 -4.91 -6.00 11.58
C ILE A 141 -5.55 -4.61 11.72
N ASP A 142 -6.38 -4.23 10.76
CA ASP A 142 -7.04 -2.94 10.72
C ASP A 142 -8.45 -3.04 10.13
N LYS A 143 -9.45 -2.93 11.01
CA LYS A 143 -10.87 -3.02 10.67
C LYS A 143 -11.36 -1.94 9.72
N THR A 144 -10.57 -0.88 9.51
CA THR A 144 -10.93 0.24 8.63
C THR A 144 -10.35 0.08 7.22
N ALA A 145 -9.45 -0.89 7.00
CA ALA A 145 -8.64 -0.99 5.81
C ALA A 145 -9.42 -1.36 4.53
N LEU A 146 -10.52 -2.11 4.66
CA LEU A 146 -11.38 -2.52 3.55
C LEU A 146 -12.56 -1.55 3.30
N ALA A 147 -12.57 -0.39 3.96
CA ALA A 147 -13.65 0.58 3.79
C ALA A 147 -13.68 1.19 2.37
N ASP A 148 -14.89 1.55 1.92
CA ASP A 148 -15.15 2.36 0.73
C ASP A 148 -14.57 1.82 -0.60
N ASN A 149 -14.38 0.51 -0.72
CA ASN A 149 -13.70 -0.14 -1.86
C ASN A 149 -12.37 0.55 -2.16
N GLY A 150 -11.59 0.79 -1.09
CA GLY A 150 -10.32 1.49 -1.12
C GLY A 150 -9.17 0.64 -1.64
N PHE A 151 -7.95 1.07 -1.32
CA PHE A 151 -6.70 0.46 -1.79
C PHE A 151 -6.65 -1.06 -1.59
N TRP A 152 -6.94 -1.54 -0.39
CA TRP A 152 -6.85 -2.96 -0.06
C TRP A 152 -7.95 -3.80 -0.69
N GLU A 153 -9.16 -3.25 -0.81
CA GLU A 153 -10.26 -3.96 -1.46
C GLU A 153 -9.97 -4.15 -2.95
N THR A 154 -9.50 -3.10 -3.64
CA THR A 154 -9.07 -3.22 -5.04
C THR A 154 -7.93 -4.22 -5.20
N PHE A 155 -6.96 -4.22 -4.29
CA PHE A 155 -5.89 -5.23 -4.31
C PHE A 155 -6.43 -6.65 -4.17
N CYS A 156 -7.41 -6.88 -3.28
CA CYS A 156 -8.03 -8.20 -3.13
C CYS A 156 -8.86 -8.58 -4.36
N ASP A 157 -9.52 -7.63 -5.02
CA ASP A 157 -10.22 -7.84 -6.29
C ASP A 157 -9.24 -8.28 -7.40
N ASP A 158 -8.07 -7.65 -7.50
CA ASP A 158 -7.02 -8.05 -8.45
C ASP A 158 -6.53 -9.48 -8.16
N VAL A 159 -6.43 -9.86 -6.87
CA VAL A 159 -6.11 -11.24 -6.48
C VAL A 159 -7.24 -12.20 -6.87
N ALA A 160 -8.51 -11.82 -6.70
CA ALA A 160 -9.66 -12.66 -7.02
C ALA A 160 -9.78 -12.96 -8.53
N ILE A 161 -9.28 -12.06 -9.40
CA ILE A 161 -9.28 -12.27 -10.86
C ILE A 161 -8.01 -12.93 -11.40
N GLY A 162 -7.02 -13.20 -10.54
CA GLY A 162 -5.80 -13.92 -10.93
C GLY A 162 -4.68 -13.04 -11.48
N ASP A 163 -4.68 -11.71 -11.24
CA ASP A 163 -3.68 -10.79 -11.85
C ASP A 163 -2.22 -11.09 -11.45
N TYR A 164 -2.02 -11.90 -10.41
CA TYR A 164 -0.69 -12.31 -9.94
C TYR A 164 -0.33 -13.78 -10.28
N ALA A 165 -1.14 -14.48 -11.09
CA ALA A 165 -0.97 -15.91 -11.39
C ALA A 165 0.32 -16.21 -12.15
N ASP A 166 0.69 -15.33 -13.09
CA ASP A 166 1.88 -15.50 -13.94
C ASP A 166 3.18 -14.97 -13.30
N TRP A 167 3.22 -14.72 -11.99
CA TRP A 167 4.38 -14.09 -11.36
C TRP A 167 5.65 -14.96 -11.37
N ASP A 168 5.52 -16.27 -11.26
CA ASP A 168 6.64 -17.23 -11.26
C ASP A 168 6.93 -17.83 -12.66
N ALA A 169 6.26 -17.35 -13.72
CA ALA A 169 6.36 -17.88 -15.10
C ALA A 169 7.56 -17.36 -15.92
#